data_AF-A0A925AN81-F1
#
_entry.id   AF-A0A925AN81-F1
#
_cell.length_a   1.000
_cell.length_b   1.000
_cell.length_c   1.000
_cell.angle_alpha   90.00
_cell.angle_beta   90.00
_cell.angle_gamma   90.00
#
_symmetry.space_group_name_H-M   'P 1'
#
loop_
_entity.id
_entity.type
_entity.pdbx_description
1 polymer ?
#
loop_
_entity_poly.entity_id
_entity_poly.type
_entity_poly.pdbx_seq_one_letter_code
_entity_poly.pdbx_strand_id
1 'polypeptide(L)'
;MRRAAGTIAATIVALAAIASIGWALTQFAAATRSLEITATQWGPIPVTVFSGRTDETGTAVPVAPADRIAHTTRPVVVIAHGFAGSQQLMQPFAVTLARNGYLAVTFDFPGHGRHPTPLPGSLREHDALLAALLASIEQTVTGAQALPQSDRRVAVLGHSMASDLVVRYAQAHPEIAATVGVSLVFGGAQMIAPRNLLSIYGSLEPAMVQAFGRTLVAGTPDGTPSATRAQGVESGVAYADVKAGVTYGSLADGSARRFALAAGAEHIGVLYHPTSLRETLDWLDGTFARVPLERSTATSVQQPRFIDARGRAIAALMIGVVALTWPLSRLLRSALASSAGFRPRAMRNVDAFSPQRPIRLRDWLIVTLVPALATPLVLRTVPTSFLPILLGDYLLLHFAVYGLFTALGIVWLVRRRVLVLHAPRAPALATLVGATAVLAWSTLAIGVPVDRYLFNLTPAAGRVPLIAAMLVGTLIWFAADEWLTRNARAPRWAYPFTKACFIVSLAIAVGLDLERLFFLVIIIPAILVLFIIYGLFSRWSFRATGSPWPSAFANACAFAWGIAVTFPAISR
;
A
#
# COMPACT_ATOMS: atom_id res chain seq x y z
N MET A 1 -17.75 -29.20 29.24
CA MET A 1 -18.53 -28.13 28.59
C MET A 1 -17.67 -27.00 28.00
N ARG A 2 -16.90 -26.20 28.78
CA ARG A 2 -16.11 -25.05 28.24
C ARG A 2 -15.06 -25.39 27.15
N ARG A 3 -14.42 -26.56 27.20
CA ARG A 3 -13.46 -27.00 26.17
C ARG A 3 -14.15 -27.34 24.85
N ALA A 4 -15.26 -28.08 24.90
CA ALA A 4 -16.06 -28.43 23.73
C ALA A 4 -16.61 -27.18 23.03
N ALA A 5 -17.19 -26.24 23.80
CA ALA A 5 -17.65 -24.95 23.28
C ALA A 5 -16.52 -24.15 22.61
N GLY A 6 -15.32 -24.15 23.21
CA GLY A 6 -14.16 -23.49 22.63
C GLY A 6 -13.66 -24.13 21.33
N THR A 7 -13.77 -25.45 21.18
CA THR A 7 -13.40 -26.16 19.94
C THR A 7 -14.42 -25.89 18.84
N ILE A 8 -15.72 -25.97 19.15
CA ILE A 8 -16.81 -25.66 18.20
C ILE A 8 -16.66 -24.23 17.66
N ALA A 9 -16.43 -23.25 18.53
CA ALA A 9 -16.22 -21.86 18.11
C ALA A 9 -15.00 -21.70 17.18
N ALA A 10 -13.89 -22.41 17.46
CA ALA A 10 -12.70 -22.39 16.61
C ALA A 10 -12.97 -22.98 15.22
N THR A 11 -13.74 -24.07 15.15
CA THR A 11 -14.16 -24.69 13.89
C THR A 11 -15.06 -23.76 13.09
N ILE A 12 -16.06 -23.13 13.71
CA ILE A 12 -16.95 -22.17 13.03
C ILE A 12 -16.16 -21.01 12.44
N VAL A 13 -15.23 -20.41 13.22
CA VAL A 13 -14.38 -19.31 12.73
C VAL A 13 -13.49 -19.78 11.58
N ALA A 14 -12.93 -20.99 11.65
CA ALA A 14 -12.11 -21.54 10.56
C ALA A 14 -12.91 -21.72 9.28
N LEU A 15 -14.11 -22.29 9.35
CA LEU A 15 -14.99 -22.50 8.18
C LEU A 15 -15.42 -21.16 7.57
N ALA A 16 -15.84 -20.18 8.38
CA ALA A 16 -16.21 -18.85 7.90
C ALA A 16 -15.02 -18.12 7.26
N ALA A 17 -13.83 -18.22 7.85
CA ALA A 17 -12.61 -17.66 7.30
C ALA A 17 -12.24 -18.29 5.94
N ILE A 18 -12.29 -19.61 5.83
CA ILE A 18 -12.02 -20.35 4.58
C ILE A 18 -13.04 -19.96 3.50
N ALA A 19 -14.33 -19.87 3.85
CA ALA A 19 -15.37 -19.43 2.92
C ALA A 19 -15.14 -17.98 2.44
N SER A 20 -14.73 -17.07 3.34
CA SER A 20 -14.39 -15.68 3.00
C SER A 20 -13.19 -15.59 2.04
N ILE A 21 -12.13 -16.36 2.32
CA ILE A 21 -10.95 -16.47 1.44
C ILE A 21 -11.37 -17.05 0.08
N GLY A 22 -12.13 -18.15 0.08
CA GLY A 22 -12.61 -18.80 -1.14
C GLY A 22 -13.44 -17.84 -2.01
N TRP A 23 -14.40 -17.13 -1.40
CA TRP A 23 -15.18 -16.11 -2.10
C TRP A 23 -14.29 -15.04 -2.73
N ALA A 24 -13.35 -14.47 -1.97
CA ALA A 24 -12.45 -13.44 -2.51
C ALA A 24 -11.64 -13.96 -3.70
N LEU A 25 -11.08 -15.18 -3.61
CA LEU A 25 -10.35 -15.82 -4.71
C LEU A 25 -11.23 -16.01 -5.96
N THR A 26 -12.50 -16.37 -5.80
CA THR A 26 -13.43 -16.45 -6.95
C THR A 26 -13.66 -15.09 -7.62
N GLN A 27 -13.74 -14.01 -6.84
CA GLN A 27 -13.91 -12.66 -7.38
C GLN A 27 -12.68 -12.22 -8.18
N PHE A 28 -11.47 -12.45 -7.67
CA PHE A 28 -10.24 -12.13 -8.39
C PHE A 28 -10.12 -12.95 -9.68
N ALA A 29 -10.43 -14.25 -9.63
CA ALA A 29 -10.41 -15.10 -10.82
C ALA A 29 -11.45 -14.66 -11.85
N ALA A 30 -12.66 -14.26 -11.43
CA ALA A 30 -13.70 -13.77 -12.31
C ALA A 30 -13.28 -12.45 -13.01
N ALA A 31 -12.62 -11.54 -12.28
CA ALA A 31 -12.16 -10.26 -12.82
C ALA A 31 -11.13 -10.43 -13.94
N THR A 32 -10.27 -11.44 -13.87
CA THR A 32 -9.16 -11.63 -14.82
C THR A 32 -9.34 -12.77 -15.82
N ARG A 33 -10.38 -13.61 -15.70
CA ARG A 33 -10.56 -14.80 -16.55
C ARG A 33 -10.57 -14.50 -18.05
N SER A 34 -11.12 -13.36 -18.45
CA SER A 34 -11.21 -12.96 -19.86
C SER A 34 -10.00 -12.14 -20.33
N LEU A 35 -8.98 -11.97 -19.49
CA LEU A 35 -7.81 -11.18 -19.80
C LEU A 35 -6.61 -12.08 -20.07
N GLU A 36 -5.79 -11.63 -21.02
CA GLU A 36 -4.41 -12.02 -21.13
C GLU A 36 -3.59 -10.99 -20.34
N ILE A 37 -2.81 -11.48 -19.38
CA ILE A 37 -1.99 -10.66 -18.50
C ILE A 37 -0.56 -11.16 -18.64
N THR A 38 0.26 -10.39 -19.35
CA THR A 38 1.61 -10.80 -19.73
C THR A 38 2.61 -9.91 -19.01
N ALA A 39 3.35 -10.50 -18.08
CA ALA A 39 4.51 -9.86 -17.47
C ALA A 39 5.71 -9.97 -18.42
N THR A 40 6.36 -8.84 -18.70
CA THR A 40 7.51 -8.73 -19.60
C THR A 40 8.49 -7.67 -19.05
N GLN A 41 9.58 -7.45 -19.77
CA GLN A 41 10.55 -6.40 -19.48
C GLN A 41 10.90 -5.65 -20.76
N TRP A 42 10.90 -4.32 -20.69
CA TRP A 42 11.34 -3.45 -21.77
C TRP A 42 12.61 -2.73 -21.32
N GLY A 43 13.76 -3.24 -21.76
CA GLY A 43 15.04 -2.89 -21.14
C GLY A 43 15.04 -3.27 -19.64
N PRO A 44 15.41 -2.37 -18.72
CA PRO A 44 15.38 -2.65 -17.28
C PRO A 44 13.97 -2.54 -16.67
N ILE A 45 12.98 -2.01 -17.40
CA ILE A 45 11.66 -1.66 -16.87
C ILE A 45 10.79 -2.93 -16.81
N PRO A 46 10.35 -3.38 -15.61
CA PRO A 46 9.35 -4.41 -15.50
C PRO A 46 7.99 -3.88 -15.94
N VAL A 47 7.32 -4.61 -16.84
CA VAL A 47 6.07 -4.20 -17.46
C VAL A 47 5.04 -5.33 -17.37
N THR A 48 3.78 -4.97 -17.15
CA THR A 48 2.65 -5.91 -17.26
C THR A 48 1.64 -5.36 -18.24
N VAL A 49 1.37 -6.13 -19.29
CA VAL A 49 0.40 -5.80 -20.33
C VAL A 49 -0.90 -6.54 -20.04
N PHE A 50 -2.02 -5.81 -20.03
CA PHE A 50 -3.37 -6.32 -19.83
C PHE A 50 -4.19 -6.09 -21.09
N SER A 51 -4.70 -7.17 -21.66
CA SER A 51 -5.56 -7.13 -22.85
C SER A 51 -6.71 -8.14 -22.71
N GLY A 52 -7.84 -7.90 -23.37
CA GLY A 52 -8.87 -8.95 -23.52
C GLY A 52 -8.33 -10.11 -24.37
N ARG A 53 -8.52 -11.36 -23.91
CA ARG A 53 -8.05 -12.59 -24.58
C ARG A 53 -8.52 -12.67 -26.03
N THR A 54 -7.64 -13.13 -26.91
CA THR A 54 -7.95 -13.51 -28.29
C THR A 54 -7.75 -15.02 -28.48
N ASP A 55 -8.50 -15.62 -29.41
CA ASP A 55 -8.29 -17.00 -29.87
C ASP A 55 -7.10 -17.07 -30.84
N GLU A 56 -6.79 -18.28 -31.33
CA GLU A 56 -5.68 -18.55 -32.25
C GLU A 56 -5.81 -17.82 -33.61
N THR A 57 -7.02 -17.39 -33.95
CA THR A 57 -7.31 -16.59 -35.15
C THR A 57 -7.26 -15.07 -34.91
N GLY A 58 -6.90 -14.65 -33.69
CA GLY A 58 -6.82 -13.24 -33.29
C GLY A 58 -8.17 -12.60 -32.99
N THR A 59 -9.27 -13.36 -33.00
CA THR A 59 -10.61 -12.90 -32.63
C THR A 59 -10.75 -12.88 -31.11
N ALA A 60 -11.43 -11.89 -30.55
CA ALA A 60 -11.64 -11.84 -29.10
C ALA A 60 -12.40 -13.10 -28.62
N VAL A 61 -11.84 -13.85 -27.66
CA VAL A 61 -12.53 -15.01 -27.08
C VAL A 61 -13.78 -14.49 -26.37
N PRO A 62 -15.00 -14.79 -26.85
CA PRO A 62 -16.20 -14.30 -26.21
C PRO A 62 -16.36 -14.99 -24.87
N VAL A 63 -16.45 -14.21 -23.79
CA VAL A 63 -17.03 -14.70 -22.52
C VAL A 63 -18.55 -14.39 -22.50
N ALA A 64 -19.19 -14.44 -23.69
CA ALA A 64 -20.61 -14.22 -24.05
C ALA A 64 -21.17 -12.77 -24.03
N PRO A 65 -22.17 -12.43 -24.88
CA PRO A 65 -22.12 -12.55 -26.34
C PRO A 65 -22.20 -11.17 -27.05
N ALA A 66 -21.56 -11.15 -28.24
CA ALA A 66 -21.75 -10.27 -29.40
C ALA A 66 -21.99 -8.78 -29.14
N ASP A 67 -20.91 -8.01 -29.26
CA ASP A 67 -20.83 -6.71 -29.97
C ASP A 67 -19.71 -5.87 -29.35
N ARG A 68 -18.46 -6.32 -29.52
CA ARG A 68 -17.33 -5.39 -29.53
C ARG A 68 -16.45 -5.70 -30.72
N ILE A 69 -16.29 -4.66 -31.53
CA ILE A 69 -15.71 -4.61 -32.86
C ILE A 69 -14.40 -5.40 -32.93
N ALA A 70 -14.28 -6.18 -33.99
CA ALA A 70 -13.10 -6.87 -34.48
C ALA A 70 -11.99 -5.88 -34.90
N HIS A 71 -11.57 -4.99 -34.00
CA HIS A 71 -10.29 -4.31 -34.14
C HIS A 71 -9.25 -5.20 -33.48
N THR A 72 -8.34 -5.72 -34.31
CA THR A 72 -7.14 -6.42 -33.85
C THR A 72 -6.24 -5.49 -33.02
N THR A 73 -6.38 -4.17 -33.21
CA THR A 73 -5.65 -3.12 -32.52
C THR A 73 -6.53 -2.26 -31.60
N ARG A 74 -5.95 -1.70 -30.54
CA ARG A 74 -6.65 -1.00 -29.44
C ARG A 74 -5.85 0.24 -28.99
N PRO A 75 -6.52 1.28 -28.48
CA PRO A 75 -5.83 2.39 -27.85
C PRO A 75 -5.12 1.93 -26.59
N VAL A 76 -3.94 2.49 -26.37
CA VAL A 76 -3.04 2.17 -25.26
C VAL A 76 -3.29 3.10 -24.09
N VAL A 77 -3.27 2.55 -22.89
CA VAL A 77 -3.23 3.33 -21.65
C VAL A 77 -2.00 2.92 -20.85
N VAL A 78 -1.02 3.82 -20.74
CA VAL A 78 0.15 3.63 -19.89
C VAL A 78 -0.17 4.13 -18.48
N ILE A 79 0.02 3.26 -17.49
CA ILE A 79 -0.48 3.44 -16.12
C ILE A 79 0.70 3.41 -15.14
N ALA A 80 0.95 4.56 -14.52
CA ALA A 80 2.08 4.82 -13.63
C ALA A 80 1.63 4.89 -12.15
N HIS A 81 2.38 4.21 -11.26
CA HIS A 81 2.10 4.19 -9.82
C HIS A 81 2.79 5.34 -9.07
N GLY A 82 2.27 5.72 -7.91
CA GLY A 82 2.85 6.77 -7.06
C GLY A 82 4.11 6.34 -6.28
N PHE A 83 4.59 7.26 -5.45
CA PHE A 83 5.74 7.06 -4.55
C PHE A 83 5.53 5.87 -3.61
N ALA A 84 6.56 5.04 -3.42
CA ALA A 84 6.47 3.78 -2.66
C ALA A 84 5.36 2.83 -3.14
N GLY A 85 4.88 3.01 -4.37
CA GLY A 85 3.95 2.13 -5.06
C GLY A 85 4.64 1.09 -5.93
N SER A 86 3.82 0.30 -6.61
CA SER A 86 4.25 -0.64 -7.64
C SER A 86 3.08 -0.92 -8.61
N GLN A 87 3.33 -1.64 -9.71
CA GLN A 87 2.32 -2.04 -10.69
C GLN A 87 1.04 -2.62 -10.08
N GLN A 88 1.16 -3.39 -8.99
CA GLN A 88 0.04 -4.07 -8.36
C GLN A 88 -1.01 -3.11 -7.79
N LEU A 89 -0.58 -1.93 -7.34
CA LEU A 89 -1.46 -0.89 -6.81
C LEU A 89 -2.39 -0.32 -7.90
N MET A 90 -1.94 -0.36 -9.16
CA MET A 90 -2.64 0.21 -10.31
C MET A 90 -3.51 -0.80 -11.08
N GLN A 91 -3.50 -2.08 -10.67
CA GLN A 91 -4.26 -3.14 -11.32
C GLN A 91 -5.77 -2.87 -11.45
N PRO A 92 -6.48 -2.22 -10.50
CA PRO A 92 -7.91 -1.92 -10.67
C PRO A 92 -8.20 -1.11 -11.94
N PHE A 93 -7.36 -0.12 -12.28
CA PHE A 93 -7.46 0.62 -13.53
C PHE A 93 -7.12 -0.27 -14.72
N ALA A 94 -6.01 -1.00 -14.66
CA ALA A 94 -5.56 -1.83 -15.77
C ALA A 94 -6.59 -2.90 -16.16
N VAL A 95 -7.17 -3.61 -15.18
CA VAL A 95 -8.19 -4.64 -15.40
C VAL A 95 -9.50 -4.01 -15.87
N THR A 96 -9.92 -2.89 -15.30
CA THR A 96 -11.10 -2.14 -15.77
C THR A 96 -10.95 -1.77 -17.23
N LEU A 97 -9.83 -1.16 -17.62
CA LEU A 97 -9.59 -0.68 -18.98
C LEU A 97 -9.45 -1.86 -19.96
N ALA A 98 -8.67 -2.89 -19.61
CA ALA A 98 -8.50 -4.07 -20.46
C ALA A 98 -9.82 -4.83 -20.71
N ARG A 99 -10.66 -4.98 -19.69
CA ARG A 99 -12.02 -5.58 -19.81
C ARG A 99 -12.95 -4.73 -20.67
N ASN A 100 -12.67 -3.44 -20.79
CA ASN A 100 -13.40 -2.51 -21.66
C ASN A 100 -12.63 -2.20 -22.94
N GLY A 101 -11.73 -3.08 -23.37
CA GLY A 101 -11.17 -3.09 -24.73
C GLY A 101 -10.06 -2.07 -24.98
N TYR A 102 -9.36 -1.65 -23.94
CA TYR A 102 -8.08 -0.94 -24.04
C TYR A 102 -6.90 -1.92 -23.96
N LEU A 103 -5.73 -1.51 -24.44
CA LEU A 103 -4.47 -2.15 -24.10
C LEU A 103 -3.87 -1.40 -22.90
N ALA A 104 -3.99 -1.97 -21.71
CA ALA A 104 -3.53 -1.31 -20.48
C ALA A 104 -2.13 -1.83 -20.10
N VAL A 105 -1.22 -0.92 -19.81
CA VAL A 105 0.19 -1.23 -19.53
C VAL A 105 0.59 -0.61 -18.20
N THR A 106 0.92 -1.43 -17.22
CA THR A 106 1.52 -0.96 -15.96
C THR A 106 3.03 -1.21 -15.99
N PHE A 107 3.80 -0.39 -15.29
CA PHE A 107 5.25 -0.58 -15.15
C PHE A 107 5.73 -0.14 -13.76
N ASP A 108 6.93 -0.58 -13.36
CA ASP A 108 7.58 -0.11 -12.12
C ASP A 108 8.66 0.93 -12.45
N PHE A 109 8.66 2.06 -11.73
CA PHE A 109 9.72 3.06 -11.83
C PHE A 109 11.06 2.58 -11.25
N PRO A 110 12.20 3.16 -11.67
CA PRO A 110 13.47 3.00 -10.97
C PRO A 110 13.34 3.20 -9.45
N GLY A 111 14.02 2.34 -8.69
CA GLY A 111 13.94 2.31 -7.24
C GLY A 111 12.65 1.73 -6.67
N HIS A 112 11.62 1.47 -7.47
CA HIS A 112 10.30 1.01 -7.00
C HIS A 112 9.98 -0.42 -7.46
N GLY A 113 9.00 -1.03 -6.79
CA GLY A 113 8.46 -2.33 -7.18
C GLY A 113 9.55 -3.37 -7.46
N ARG A 114 9.49 -3.95 -8.66
CA ARG A 114 10.44 -4.98 -9.11
C ARG A 114 11.56 -4.42 -9.99
N HIS A 115 11.69 -3.09 -10.12
CA HIS A 115 12.72 -2.48 -10.94
C HIS A 115 14.11 -2.76 -10.35
N PRO A 116 15.07 -3.32 -11.12
CA PRO A 116 16.36 -3.73 -10.59
C PRO A 116 17.30 -2.55 -10.32
N THR A 117 17.14 -1.45 -11.06
CA THR A 117 17.96 -0.25 -10.90
C THR A 117 17.39 0.66 -9.82
N PRO A 118 18.22 1.19 -8.90
CA PRO A 118 17.79 2.24 -7.99
C PRO A 118 17.43 3.54 -8.73
N LEU A 119 16.64 4.39 -8.10
CA LEU A 119 16.33 5.73 -8.62
C LEU A 119 17.58 6.60 -8.57
N PRO A 120 18.01 7.24 -9.68
CA PRO A 120 19.21 8.05 -9.67
C PRO A 120 19.05 9.31 -8.81
N GLY A 121 20.15 9.66 -8.14
CA GLY A 121 20.31 10.90 -7.38
C GLY A 121 19.75 10.89 -5.95
N SER A 122 19.96 12.01 -5.26
CA SER A 122 19.38 12.29 -3.93
C SER A 122 18.16 13.21 -4.03
N LEU A 123 17.39 13.38 -2.95
CA LEU A 123 16.28 14.37 -2.90
C LEU A 123 16.72 15.81 -3.28
N ARG A 124 18.04 16.11 -3.26
CA ARG A 124 18.61 17.41 -3.63
C ARG A 124 18.90 17.53 -5.13
N GLU A 125 18.92 16.44 -5.88
CA GLU A 125 19.14 16.37 -7.33
C GLU A 125 17.82 16.11 -8.05
N HIS A 126 16.84 16.98 -7.78
CA HIS A 126 15.46 16.83 -8.23
C HIS A 126 15.32 16.63 -9.76
N ASP A 127 16.15 17.31 -10.54
CA ASP A 127 16.11 17.25 -12.00
C ASP A 127 16.54 15.89 -12.56
N ALA A 128 17.58 15.27 -11.99
CA ALA A 128 18.05 13.95 -12.41
C ALA A 128 17.02 12.86 -12.10
N LEU A 129 16.40 12.96 -10.92
CA LEU A 129 15.30 12.09 -10.50
C LEU A 129 14.11 12.24 -11.45
N LEU A 130 13.69 13.48 -11.73
CA LEU A 130 12.57 13.78 -12.62
C LEU A 130 12.84 13.25 -14.04
N ALA A 131 14.04 13.49 -14.57
CA ALA A 131 14.43 13.01 -15.89
C ALA A 131 14.38 11.48 -16.01
N ALA A 132 14.87 10.75 -15.00
CA ALA A 132 14.83 9.28 -15.00
C ALA A 132 13.40 8.71 -14.96
N LEU A 133 12.52 9.35 -14.18
CA LEU A 133 11.11 8.96 -14.10
C LEU A 133 10.37 9.26 -15.42
N LEU A 134 10.58 10.44 -16.02
CA LEU A 134 10.01 10.79 -17.32
C LEU A 134 10.53 9.86 -18.44
N ALA A 135 11.82 9.53 -18.44
CA ALA A 135 12.40 8.57 -19.39
C ALA A 135 11.75 7.18 -19.29
N SER A 136 11.36 6.76 -18.07
CA SER A 136 10.64 5.50 -17.87
C SER A 136 9.24 5.52 -18.49
N ILE A 137 8.56 6.66 -18.45
CA ILE A 137 7.26 6.85 -19.12
C ILE A 137 7.46 6.79 -20.63
N GLU A 138 8.42 7.55 -21.17
CA GLU A 138 8.73 7.59 -22.61
C GLU A 138 9.03 6.19 -23.17
N GLN A 139 9.91 5.44 -22.50
CA GLN A 139 10.26 4.09 -22.91
C GLN A 139 9.05 3.14 -22.85
N THR A 140 8.18 3.30 -21.85
CA THR A 140 6.96 2.50 -21.72
C THR A 140 5.93 2.85 -22.78
N VAL A 141 5.73 4.14 -23.10
CA VAL A 141 4.85 4.58 -24.18
C VAL A 141 5.33 4.05 -25.52
N THR A 142 6.63 4.19 -25.82
CA THR A 142 7.25 3.67 -27.05
C THR A 142 7.07 2.16 -27.16
N GLY A 143 7.39 1.41 -26.10
CA GLY A 143 7.24 -0.04 -26.07
C GLY A 143 5.78 -0.49 -26.24
N ALA A 144 4.84 0.22 -25.62
CA ALA A 144 3.43 -0.10 -25.71
C ALA A 144 2.84 0.23 -27.11
N GLN A 145 3.28 1.31 -27.75
CA GLN A 145 2.90 1.63 -29.13
C GLN A 145 3.44 0.63 -30.15
N ALA A 146 4.57 -0.01 -29.87
CA ALA A 146 5.18 -1.02 -30.72
C ALA A 146 4.49 -2.41 -30.63
N LEU A 147 3.58 -2.62 -29.67
CA LEU A 147 2.84 -3.87 -29.56
C LEU A 147 1.92 -4.07 -30.77
N PRO A 148 1.81 -5.30 -31.32
CA PRO A 148 0.94 -5.59 -32.47
C PRO A 148 -0.54 -5.27 -32.23
N GLN A 149 -0.99 -5.35 -30.97
CA GLN A 149 -2.36 -5.05 -30.56
C GLN A 149 -2.61 -3.55 -30.34
N SER A 150 -1.63 -2.68 -30.58
CA SER A 150 -1.74 -1.23 -30.40
C SER A 150 -2.24 -0.55 -31.68
N ASP A 151 -3.19 0.38 -31.55
CA ASP A 151 -3.57 1.30 -32.64
C ASP A 151 -2.77 2.61 -32.64
N ARG A 152 -1.71 2.66 -31.82
CA ARG A 152 -0.78 3.78 -31.59
C ARG A 152 -1.37 5.00 -30.89
N ARG A 153 -2.68 5.08 -30.67
CA ARG A 153 -3.28 6.16 -29.85
C ARG A 153 -2.99 5.88 -28.38
N VAL A 154 -2.56 6.90 -27.64
CA VAL A 154 -2.09 6.73 -26.26
C VAL A 154 -2.81 7.69 -25.32
N ALA A 155 -3.17 7.17 -24.15
CA ALA A 155 -3.45 7.96 -22.96
C ALA A 155 -2.49 7.57 -21.84
N VAL A 156 -2.26 8.51 -20.92
CA VAL A 156 -1.42 8.29 -19.74
C VAL A 156 -2.23 8.49 -18.47
N LEU A 157 -2.01 7.61 -17.49
CA LEU A 157 -2.66 7.66 -16.18
C LEU A 157 -1.60 7.57 -15.09
N GLY A 158 -1.67 8.45 -14.08
CA GLY A 158 -0.71 8.49 -12.98
C GLY A 158 -1.38 8.73 -11.63
N HIS A 159 -0.86 8.09 -10.58
CA HIS A 159 -1.28 8.32 -9.19
C HIS A 159 -0.25 9.11 -8.39
N SER A 160 -0.71 10.11 -7.61
CA SER A 160 0.08 10.87 -6.65
C SER A 160 1.38 11.44 -7.24
N MET A 161 2.57 10.91 -6.92
CA MET A 161 3.82 11.34 -7.57
C MET A 161 3.75 11.22 -9.10
N ALA A 162 3.17 10.13 -9.60
CA ALA A 162 3.09 9.89 -11.03
C ALA A 162 2.06 10.75 -11.75
N SER A 163 1.10 11.36 -11.06
CA SER A 163 0.17 12.28 -11.72
C SER A 163 0.89 13.54 -12.23
N ASP A 164 1.88 14.05 -11.48
CA ASP A 164 2.73 15.16 -11.91
C ASP A 164 3.52 14.77 -13.17
N LEU A 165 4.11 13.57 -13.13
CA LEU A 165 4.94 13.04 -14.21
C LEU A 165 4.14 12.86 -15.50
N VAL A 166 2.95 12.26 -15.45
CA VAL A 166 2.15 12.05 -16.66
C VAL A 166 1.58 13.36 -17.23
N VAL A 167 1.34 14.37 -16.38
CA VAL A 167 0.98 15.71 -16.83
C VAL A 167 2.16 16.35 -17.57
N ARG A 168 3.35 16.38 -16.96
CA ARG A 168 4.56 16.93 -17.59
C ARG A 168 4.92 16.22 -18.89
N TYR A 169 4.78 14.91 -18.89
CA TYR A 169 4.99 14.10 -20.08
C TYR A 169 3.99 14.50 -21.18
N ALA A 170 2.69 14.50 -20.90
CA ALA A 170 1.68 14.87 -21.90
C ALA A 170 1.76 16.34 -22.36
N GLN A 171 2.33 17.24 -21.55
CA GLN A 171 2.64 18.62 -21.96
C GLN A 171 3.72 18.68 -23.04
N ALA A 172 4.75 17.85 -22.93
CA ALA A 172 5.85 17.78 -23.89
C ALA A 172 5.50 16.93 -25.13
N HIS A 173 4.40 16.16 -25.07
CA HIS A 173 4.00 15.16 -26.07
C HIS A 173 2.56 15.39 -26.56
N PRO A 174 2.32 16.31 -27.52
CA PRO A 174 0.98 16.65 -28.03
C PRO A 174 0.20 15.50 -28.69
N GLU A 175 0.89 14.40 -29.03
CA GLU A 175 0.31 13.15 -29.53
C GLU A 175 -0.46 12.36 -28.47
N ILE A 176 -0.24 12.64 -27.18
CA ILE A 176 -0.99 12.01 -26.09
C ILE A 176 -2.42 12.56 -26.08
N ALA A 177 -3.40 11.67 -26.25
CA ALA A 177 -4.78 12.05 -26.48
C ALA A 177 -5.54 12.41 -25.19
N ALA A 178 -5.17 11.80 -24.06
CA ALA A 178 -5.75 12.07 -22.75
C ALA A 178 -4.77 11.83 -21.61
N THR A 179 -4.96 12.61 -20.54
CA THR A 179 -4.18 12.56 -19.30
C THR A 179 -5.10 12.38 -18.11
N VAL A 180 -4.84 11.37 -17.27
CA VAL A 180 -5.62 11.11 -16.06
C VAL A 180 -4.71 11.15 -14.83
N GLY A 181 -4.93 12.14 -13.96
CA GLY A 181 -4.26 12.25 -12.66
C GLY A 181 -5.19 11.80 -11.54
N VAL A 182 -4.74 10.84 -10.72
CA VAL A 182 -5.45 10.38 -9.52
C VAL A 182 -4.71 10.84 -8.27
N SER A 183 -5.39 11.52 -7.35
CA SER A 183 -4.82 12.26 -6.20
C SER A 183 -3.69 13.17 -6.65
N LEU A 184 -3.98 14.03 -7.62
CA LEU A 184 -2.95 14.79 -8.30
C LEU A 184 -2.26 15.80 -7.39
N VAL A 185 -0.94 15.71 -7.30
CA VAL A 185 -0.06 16.69 -6.63
C VAL A 185 0.82 17.29 -7.72
N PHE A 186 0.78 18.61 -7.93
CA PHE A 186 1.53 19.29 -8.99
C PHE A 186 2.35 20.44 -8.40
N GLY A 187 3.65 20.46 -8.69
CA GLY A 187 4.59 21.46 -8.19
C GLY A 187 5.29 22.28 -9.27
N GLY A 188 4.81 22.21 -10.52
CA GLY A 188 5.43 22.87 -11.68
C GLY A 188 5.00 24.32 -11.87
N ALA A 189 5.91 25.14 -12.42
CA ALA A 189 5.70 26.56 -12.70
C ALA A 189 5.08 26.85 -14.08
N GLN A 190 4.87 25.85 -14.94
CA GLN A 190 4.29 26.05 -16.29
C GLN A 190 2.96 25.29 -16.44
N MET A 191 1.93 26.04 -16.84
CA MET A 191 0.50 25.67 -16.75
C MET A 191 -0.15 25.40 -18.12
N ILE A 192 0.58 24.97 -19.16
CA ILE A 192 -0.08 24.49 -20.38
C ILE A 192 -0.76 23.18 -20.03
N ALA A 193 -2.06 23.14 -19.82
CA ALA A 193 -2.70 21.88 -19.44
C ALA A 193 -2.63 20.87 -20.62
N PRO A 194 -2.27 19.60 -20.37
CA PRO A 194 -2.16 18.59 -21.43
C PRO A 194 -3.54 18.30 -22.03
N ARG A 195 -3.56 17.65 -23.19
CA ARG A 195 -4.81 17.27 -23.86
C ARG A 195 -5.68 16.41 -22.95
N ASN A 196 -6.97 16.75 -22.91
CA ASN A 196 -8.02 16.06 -22.17
C ASN A 196 -7.58 15.61 -20.77
N LEU A 197 -7.45 16.58 -19.85
CA LEU A 197 -7.02 16.35 -18.46
C LEU A 197 -8.20 16.03 -17.54
N LEU A 198 -8.17 14.84 -16.94
CA LEU A 198 -9.04 14.43 -15.83
C LEU A 198 -8.24 14.38 -14.53
N SER A 199 -8.73 15.06 -13.49
CA SER A 199 -8.17 14.98 -12.14
C SER A 199 -9.18 14.38 -11.16
N ILE A 200 -8.87 13.24 -10.56
CA ILE A 200 -9.74 12.50 -9.63
C ILE A 200 -9.13 12.53 -8.23
N TYR A 201 -9.92 12.81 -7.20
CA TYR A 201 -9.47 12.82 -5.80
C TYR A 201 -10.41 12.03 -4.88
N GLY A 202 -9.86 11.47 -3.80
CA GLY A 202 -10.65 11.00 -2.67
C GLY A 202 -11.25 12.19 -1.90
N SER A 203 -12.53 12.12 -1.54
CA SER A 203 -13.18 13.23 -0.82
C SER A 203 -12.65 13.43 0.60
N LEU A 204 -11.93 12.45 1.16
CA LEU A 204 -11.28 12.52 2.48
C LEU A 204 -9.84 13.02 2.42
N GLU A 205 -9.31 13.32 1.22
CA GLU A 205 -7.98 13.92 1.10
C GLU A 205 -7.97 15.36 1.61
N PRO A 206 -6.83 15.85 2.14
CA PRO A 206 -6.71 17.23 2.59
C PRO A 206 -7.11 18.23 1.50
N ALA A 207 -7.79 19.32 1.88
CA ALA A 207 -8.26 20.34 0.94
C ALA A 207 -7.12 20.94 0.08
N MET A 208 -5.91 21.04 0.65
CA MET A 208 -4.71 21.48 -0.06
C MET A 208 -4.36 20.57 -1.26
N VAL A 209 -4.53 19.25 -1.12
CA VAL A 209 -4.25 18.30 -2.19
C VAL A 209 -5.30 18.41 -3.30
N GLN A 210 -6.57 18.52 -2.92
CA GLN A 210 -7.67 18.72 -3.88
C GLN A 210 -7.58 20.06 -4.64
N ALA A 211 -6.95 21.07 -4.03
CA ALA A 211 -6.79 22.38 -4.64
C ALA A 211 -5.97 22.34 -5.94
N PHE A 212 -4.94 21.48 -6.03
CA PHE A 212 -4.11 21.35 -7.24
C PHE A 212 -4.94 21.05 -8.49
N GLY A 213 -5.84 20.06 -8.42
CA GLY A 213 -6.68 19.68 -9.56
C GLY A 213 -7.71 20.76 -9.91
N ARG A 214 -8.25 21.47 -8.91
CA ARG A 214 -9.14 22.61 -9.17
C ARG A 214 -8.39 23.76 -9.85
N THR A 215 -7.15 24.03 -9.43
CA THR A 215 -6.27 25.03 -10.06
C THR A 215 -5.95 24.66 -11.50
N LEU A 216 -5.70 23.38 -11.81
CA LEU A 216 -5.47 22.93 -13.19
C LEU A 216 -6.72 22.99 -14.07
N VAL A 217 -7.89 22.69 -13.51
CA VAL A 217 -9.17 22.79 -14.25
C VAL A 217 -9.57 24.24 -14.47
N ALA A 218 -9.38 25.09 -13.46
CA ALA A 218 -9.48 26.53 -13.64
C ALA A 218 -8.48 26.93 -14.74
N GLY A 219 -7.19 26.65 -14.52
CA GLY A 219 -6.01 26.95 -15.36
C GLY A 219 -5.19 28.20 -14.91
N THR A 220 -5.31 28.62 -13.64
CA THR A 220 -4.79 29.92 -13.17
C THR A 220 -3.26 30.00 -13.30
N PRO A 221 -2.67 31.09 -13.83
CA PRO A 221 -1.26 31.15 -14.24
C PRO A 221 -0.21 30.79 -13.16
N ASP A 222 -0.50 31.04 -11.88
CA ASP A 222 0.53 31.02 -10.83
C ASP A 222 0.57 29.72 -9.99
N GLY A 223 -0.27 28.72 -10.28
CA GLY A 223 -0.24 27.40 -9.61
C GLY A 223 -0.43 27.39 -8.09
N THR A 224 -0.65 28.54 -7.45
CA THR A 224 -0.73 28.69 -6.00
C THR A 224 -2.19 28.63 -5.52
N PRO A 225 -2.51 27.82 -4.49
CA PRO A 225 -3.82 27.86 -3.86
C PRO A 225 -3.96 29.15 -3.03
N SER A 226 -4.30 30.27 -3.66
CA SER A 226 -4.62 31.51 -2.96
C SER A 226 -6.10 31.85 -3.12
N ALA A 227 -6.77 32.10 -1.99
CA ALA A 227 -8.21 32.41 -1.92
C ALA A 227 -8.60 33.78 -2.52
N THR A 228 -7.64 34.58 -3.02
CA THR A 228 -7.84 36.00 -3.32
C THR A 228 -7.60 36.45 -4.77
N ARG A 229 -7.38 35.55 -5.74
CA ARG A 229 -7.27 35.96 -7.16
C ARG A 229 -8.14 35.12 -8.08
N ALA A 230 -9.36 35.60 -8.27
CA ALA A 230 -10.21 35.24 -9.39
C ALA A 230 -9.98 36.26 -10.51
N GLN A 231 -9.11 35.97 -11.47
CA GLN A 231 -9.17 36.63 -12.79
C GLN A 231 -8.32 35.88 -13.81
N GLY A 232 -9.01 35.32 -14.80
CA GLY A 232 -8.45 34.91 -16.09
C GLY A 232 -8.09 33.43 -16.16
N VAL A 233 -8.83 32.67 -16.98
CA VAL A 233 -8.36 31.33 -17.33
C VAL A 233 -8.76 30.77 -18.69
N GLU A 234 -7.81 30.06 -19.31
CA GLU A 234 -7.90 29.35 -20.60
C GLU A 234 -9.12 28.41 -20.73
N SER A 235 -9.67 27.91 -19.62
CA SER A 235 -10.90 27.09 -19.59
C SER A 235 -12.21 27.90 -19.58
N GLY A 236 -12.13 29.21 -19.33
CA GLY A 236 -13.26 30.11 -19.16
C GLY A 236 -13.92 30.10 -17.77
N VAL A 237 -13.39 29.37 -16.78
CA VAL A 237 -14.03 29.20 -15.45
C VAL A 237 -13.13 29.60 -14.28
N ALA A 238 -13.68 30.38 -13.35
CA ALA A 238 -12.97 30.80 -12.15
C ALA A 238 -12.80 29.63 -11.16
N TYR A 239 -11.68 29.63 -10.41
CA TYR A 239 -11.37 28.60 -9.41
C TYR A 239 -12.53 28.31 -8.43
N ALA A 240 -13.20 29.36 -7.95
CA ALA A 240 -14.32 29.24 -7.01
C ALA A 240 -15.54 28.53 -7.61
N ASP A 241 -15.67 28.51 -8.94
CA ASP A 241 -16.81 27.95 -9.68
C ASP A 241 -16.52 26.56 -10.26
N VAL A 242 -15.30 26.02 -10.05
CA VAL A 242 -14.95 24.66 -10.47
C VAL A 242 -15.76 23.64 -9.65
N LYS A 243 -16.68 22.94 -10.32
CA LYS A 243 -17.56 21.94 -9.71
C LYS A 243 -17.09 20.52 -10.02
N ALA A 244 -17.15 19.65 -9.02
CA ALA A 244 -16.84 18.24 -9.18
C ALA A 244 -17.82 17.57 -10.17
N GLY A 245 -17.29 16.75 -11.08
CA GLY A 245 -18.06 16.02 -12.10
C GLY A 245 -18.44 16.83 -13.33
N VAL A 246 -18.14 18.13 -13.38
CA VAL A 246 -18.41 18.98 -14.54
C VAL A 246 -17.22 18.97 -15.49
N THR A 247 -17.47 18.75 -16.78
CA THR A 247 -16.47 18.93 -17.84
C THR A 247 -16.52 20.35 -18.36
N TYR A 248 -15.36 20.98 -18.43
CA TYR A 248 -15.12 22.26 -19.11
C TYR A 248 -14.33 22.01 -20.39
N GLY A 249 -14.52 22.80 -21.44
CA GLY A 249 -13.91 22.55 -22.76
C GLY A 249 -14.55 21.37 -23.51
N SER A 250 -13.86 20.86 -24.53
CA SER A 250 -14.34 19.79 -25.42
C SER A 250 -13.33 18.65 -25.53
N LEU A 251 -13.84 17.40 -25.48
CA LEU A 251 -12.97 16.22 -25.65
C LEU A 251 -12.46 16.11 -27.09
N ALA A 252 -13.22 16.62 -28.05
CA ALA A 252 -12.95 16.49 -29.47
C ALA A 252 -11.75 17.34 -29.94
N ASP A 253 -11.53 18.51 -29.34
CA ASP A 253 -10.40 19.38 -29.67
C ASP A 253 -9.21 19.24 -28.70
N GLY A 254 -9.37 18.44 -27.64
CA GLY A 254 -8.34 18.22 -26.62
C GLY A 254 -8.37 19.21 -25.45
N SER A 255 -9.29 20.17 -25.45
CA SER A 255 -9.39 21.21 -24.42
C SER A 255 -10.11 20.75 -23.15
N ALA A 256 -10.71 19.54 -23.13
CA ALA A 256 -11.53 19.12 -22.00
C ALA A 256 -10.73 19.05 -20.68
N ARG A 257 -11.31 19.58 -19.61
CA ARG A 257 -10.80 19.52 -18.23
C ARG A 257 -11.92 19.10 -17.28
N ARG A 258 -11.64 18.19 -16.35
CA ARG A 258 -12.61 17.79 -15.30
C ARG A 258 -11.91 17.53 -13.98
N PHE A 259 -12.54 18.00 -12.90
CA PHE A 259 -12.23 17.63 -11.52
C PHE A 259 -13.31 16.68 -11.02
N ALA A 260 -12.95 15.53 -10.43
CA ALA A 260 -13.89 14.52 -9.95
C ALA A 260 -13.56 14.09 -8.51
N LEU A 261 -14.60 13.71 -7.75
CA LEU A 261 -14.50 13.30 -6.35
C LEU A 261 -15.03 11.88 -6.14
N ALA A 262 -14.19 11.03 -5.55
CA ALA A 262 -14.57 9.72 -5.03
C ALA A 262 -15.01 9.86 -3.57
N ALA A 263 -16.32 9.80 -3.33
CA ALA A 263 -16.91 9.96 -2.00
C ALA A 263 -16.42 8.88 -1.01
N GLY A 264 -15.96 9.31 0.16
CA GLY A 264 -15.52 8.43 1.24
C GLY A 264 -14.16 7.77 1.01
N ALA A 265 -13.44 8.13 -0.07
CA ALA A 265 -12.10 7.61 -0.34
C ALA A 265 -11.02 8.55 0.23
N GLU A 266 -9.97 7.95 0.78
CA GLU A 266 -8.70 8.61 1.09
C GLU A 266 -7.68 8.41 -0.06
N HIS A 267 -6.47 8.94 0.12
CA HIS A 267 -5.38 9.05 -0.87
C HIS A 267 -4.99 7.75 -1.58
N ILE A 268 -5.08 6.59 -0.91
CA ILE A 268 -4.81 5.28 -1.52
C ILE A 268 -6.10 4.59 -1.96
N GLY A 269 -7.14 4.65 -1.13
CA GLY A 269 -8.45 4.05 -1.38
C GLY A 269 -9.14 4.54 -2.65
N VAL A 270 -8.82 5.76 -3.11
CA VAL A 270 -9.29 6.30 -4.40
C VAL A 270 -8.96 5.39 -5.59
N LEU A 271 -7.86 4.61 -5.53
CA LEU A 271 -7.45 3.70 -6.60
C LEU A 271 -8.35 2.48 -6.74
N TYR A 272 -9.03 2.11 -5.65
CA TYR A 272 -9.95 0.98 -5.60
C TYR A 272 -11.42 1.44 -5.67
N HIS A 273 -11.66 2.75 -5.75
CA HIS A 273 -13.00 3.31 -5.68
C HIS A 273 -13.73 3.22 -7.03
N PRO A 274 -14.96 2.67 -7.09
CA PRO A 274 -15.69 2.50 -8.34
C PRO A 274 -15.92 3.80 -9.12
N THR A 275 -16.06 4.94 -8.44
CA THR A 275 -16.18 6.24 -9.12
C THR A 275 -14.93 6.60 -9.89
N SER A 276 -13.73 6.40 -9.32
CA SER A 276 -12.47 6.70 -10.02
C SER A 276 -12.34 5.84 -11.29
N LEU A 277 -12.65 4.55 -11.17
CA LEU A 277 -12.59 3.61 -12.28
C LEU A 277 -13.60 3.98 -13.40
N ARG A 278 -14.81 4.41 -13.02
CA ARG A 278 -15.85 4.85 -13.96
C ARG A 278 -15.49 6.17 -14.65
N GLU A 279 -15.09 7.19 -13.88
CA GLU A 279 -14.68 8.49 -14.44
C GLU A 279 -13.53 8.33 -15.43
N THR A 280 -12.52 7.54 -15.10
CA THR A 280 -11.42 7.23 -16.03
C THR A 280 -11.92 6.55 -17.29
N LEU A 281 -12.76 5.51 -17.16
CA LEU A 281 -13.27 4.78 -18.33
C LEU A 281 -14.11 5.68 -19.23
N ASP A 282 -15.02 6.47 -18.65
CA ASP A 282 -15.92 7.36 -19.38
C ASP A 282 -15.13 8.48 -20.09
N TRP A 283 -14.09 9.00 -19.44
CA TRP A 283 -13.22 10.02 -20.01
C TRP A 283 -12.43 9.52 -21.22
N LEU A 284 -11.88 8.31 -21.12
CA LEU A 284 -11.13 7.70 -22.21
C LEU A 284 -12.06 7.27 -23.35
N ASP A 285 -13.25 6.72 -23.05
CA ASP A 285 -14.24 6.36 -24.06
C ASP A 285 -14.66 7.61 -24.86
N GLY A 286 -14.92 8.73 -24.18
CA GLY A 286 -15.22 10.00 -24.82
C GLY A 286 -14.05 10.55 -25.65
N THR A 287 -12.82 10.48 -25.14
CA THR A 287 -11.61 10.96 -25.86
C THR A 287 -11.37 10.18 -27.15
N PHE A 288 -11.41 8.85 -27.10
CA PHE A 288 -11.10 8.01 -28.24
C PHE A 288 -12.29 7.79 -29.18
N ALA A 289 -13.38 8.56 -28.97
CA ALA A 289 -14.66 8.45 -29.67
C ALA A 289 -15.19 7.01 -29.69
N ARG A 290 -14.96 6.26 -28.61
CA ARG A 290 -15.54 4.93 -28.43
C ARG A 290 -16.98 5.15 -28.01
N VAL A 291 -17.86 5.07 -29.00
CA VAL A 291 -19.31 5.23 -28.86
C VAL A 291 -19.77 4.42 -27.63
N PRO A 292 -20.33 5.07 -26.58
CA PRO A 292 -21.20 4.35 -25.66
C PRO A 292 -22.26 3.65 -26.51
N LEU A 293 -22.59 2.39 -26.23
CA LEU A 293 -23.64 1.61 -26.91
C LEU A 293 -25.05 2.23 -26.73
N GLU A 294 -25.23 3.51 -27.04
CA GLU A 294 -26.49 4.24 -26.95
C GLU A 294 -27.14 4.42 -28.32
N ARG A 295 -26.47 4.04 -29.42
CA ARG A 295 -26.99 4.34 -30.77
C ARG A 295 -26.85 3.26 -31.84
N SER A 296 -26.42 2.05 -31.50
CA SER A 296 -26.46 0.92 -32.43
C SER A 296 -27.59 -0.04 -32.06
N THR A 297 -28.72 0.14 -32.75
CA THR A 297 -29.85 -0.78 -32.97
C THR A 297 -30.51 -1.44 -31.74
N ALA A 298 -31.84 -1.39 -31.71
CA ALA A 298 -32.74 -1.77 -30.62
C ALA A 298 -32.77 -3.28 -30.24
N THR A 299 -31.73 -4.05 -30.57
CA THR A 299 -31.70 -5.52 -30.38
C THR A 299 -30.39 -6.06 -29.78
N SER A 300 -29.39 -5.25 -29.45
CA SER A 300 -28.21 -5.73 -28.72
C SER A 300 -28.47 -5.74 -27.21
N VAL A 301 -28.32 -6.91 -26.56
CA VAL A 301 -28.42 -7.04 -25.10
C VAL A 301 -27.28 -6.24 -24.48
N GLN A 302 -27.62 -5.11 -23.85
CA GLN A 302 -26.68 -4.15 -23.28
C GLN A 302 -25.82 -4.81 -22.18
N GLN A 303 -24.57 -5.12 -22.50
CA GLN A 303 -23.63 -5.67 -21.52
C GLN A 303 -23.14 -4.55 -20.59
N PRO A 304 -23.26 -4.70 -19.25
CA PRO A 304 -22.79 -3.69 -18.32
C PRO A 304 -21.27 -3.51 -18.41
N ARG A 305 -20.81 -2.25 -18.46
CA ARG A 305 -19.38 -1.90 -18.37
C ARG A 305 -18.76 -2.56 -17.14
N PHE A 306 -17.62 -3.23 -17.32
CA PHE A 306 -16.95 -3.88 -16.20
C PHE A 306 -16.17 -2.85 -15.38
N ILE A 307 -16.33 -2.88 -14.05
CA ILE A 307 -15.57 -2.06 -13.11
C ILE A 307 -14.94 -2.98 -12.07
N ASP A 308 -13.62 -2.91 -11.91
CA ASP A 308 -12.88 -3.76 -10.98
C ASP A 308 -12.99 -3.29 -9.53
N ALA A 309 -14.18 -3.47 -8.94
CA ALA A 309 -14.47 -3.12 -7.55
C ALA A 309 -13.90 -4.14 -6.54
N ARG A 310 -12.63 -4.55 -6.71
CA ARG A 310 -11.98 -5.61 -5.93
C ARG A 310 -11.74 -5.29 -4.45
N GLY A 311 -11.94 -4.04 -4.02
CA GLY A 311 -11.70 -3.63 -2.63
C GLY A 311 -12.44 -4.51 -1.60
N ARG A 312 -13.69 -4.91 -1.89
CA ARG A 312 -14.46 -5.82 -1.01
C ARG A 312 -13.86 -7.22 -0.92
N ALA A 313 -13.38 -7.74 -2.05
CA ALA A 313 -12.71 -9.04 -2.11
C ALA A 313 -11.38 -9.01 -1.35
N ILE A 314 -10.59 -7.93 -1.48
CA ILE A 314 -9.36 -7.73 -0.69
C ILE A 314 -9.69 -7.70 0.81
N ALA A 315 -10.69 -6.93 1.22
CA ALA A 315 -11.10 -6.87 2.63
C ALA A 315 -11.53 -8.25 3.17
N ALA A 316 -12.36 -8.99 2.42
CA ALA A 316 -12.79 -10.33 2.81
C ALA A 316 -11.63 -11.35 2.86
N LEU A 317 -10.68 -11.26 1.93
CA LEU A 317 -9.46 -12.07 1.95
C LEU A 317 -8.65 -11.79 3.21
N MET A 318 -8.35 -10.52 3.48
CA MET A 318 -7.53 -10.13 4.62
C MET A 318 -8.21 -10.44 5.96
N ILE A 319 -9.51 -10.17 6.10
CA ILE A 319 -10.29 -10.54 7.30
C ILE A 319 -10.30 -12.06 7.47
N GLY A 320 -10.51 -12.83 6.39
CA GLY A 320 -10.46 -14.29 6.42
C GLY A 320 -9.10 -14.81 6.89
N VAL A 321 -8.00 -14.32 6.32
CA VAL A 321 -6.64 -14.70 6.72
C VAL A 321 -6.37 -14.40 8.20
N VAL A 322 -6.73 -13.19 8.67
CA VAL A 322 -6.53 -12.79 10.07
C VAL A 322 -7.40 -13.62 11.02
N ALA A 323 -8.66 -13.88 10.66
CA ALA A 323 -9.58 -14.70 11.44
C ALA A 323 -9.10 -16.15 11.56
N LEU A 324 -8.54 -16.71 10.47
CA LEU A 324 -8.01 -18.07 10.42
C LEU A 324 -6.78 -18.28 11.32
N THR A 325 -6.04 -17.21 11.63
CA THR A 325 -4.88 -17.29 12.53
C THR A 325 -5.27 -17.70 13.96
N TRP A 326 -6.45 -17.31 14.44
CA TRP A 326 -6.91 -17.70 15.78
C TRP A 326 -7.06 -19.23 15.96
N PRO A 327 -7.84 -19.96 15.15
CA PRO A 327 -7.93 -21.42 15.26
C PRO A 327 -6.59 -22.11 14.98
N LEU A 328 -5.79 -21.62 14.03
CA LEU A 328 -4.44 -22.16 13.76
C LEU A 328 -3.51 -22.03 14.97
N SER A 329 -3.56 -20.91 15.71
CA SER A 329 -2.77 -20.74 16.94
C SER A 329 -3.13 -21.76 18.03
N ARG A 330 -4.38 -22.24 18.03
CA ARG A 330 -4.84 -23.28 18.97
C ARG A 330 -4.35 -24.65 18.54
N LEU A 331 -4.33 -24.93 17.24
CA LEU A 331 -3.73 -26.14 16.68
C LEU A 331 -2.23 -26.19 16.94
N LEU A 332 -1.53 -25.08 16.75
CA LEU A 332 -0.11 -24.94 17.09
C LEU A 332 0.12 -25.26 18.57
N ARG A 333 -0.70 -24.71 19.47
CA ARG A 333 -0.60 -25.01 20.90
C ARG A 333 -0.82 -26.50 21.20
N SER A 334 -1.81 -27.13 20.58
CA SER A 334 -2.03 -28.57 20.79
C SER A 334 -0.87 -29.41 20.28
N ALA A 335 -0.32 -29.08 19.11
CA ALA A 335 0.82 -29.77 18.52
C ALA A 335 2.09 -29.64 19.38
N LEU A 336 2.35 -28.45 19.93
CA LEU A 336 3.46 -28.22 20.85
C LEU A 336 3.27 -28.94 22.20
N ALA A 337 2.03 -29.04 22.69
CA ALA A 337 1.71 -29.77 23.92
C ALA A 337 1.93 -31.29 23.78
N SER A 338 1.67 -31.86 22.61
CA SER A 338 1.86 -33.29 22.35
C SER A 338 3.31 -33.70 22.09
N SER A 339 4.16 -32.78 21.61
CA SER A 339 5.52 -33.11 21.13
C SER A 339 6.64 -32.94 22.16
N ALA A 340 6.45 -32.19 23.24
CA ALA A 340 7.56 -31.77 24.11
C ALA A 340 7.39 -32.04 25.62
N GLY A 341 6.46 -32.92 26.04
CA GLY A 341 6.10 -33.04 27.47
C GLY A 341 5.57 -31.72 28.07
N PHE A 342 5.28 -30.75 27.19
CA PHE A 342 4.87 -29.39 27.51
C PHE A 342 3.46 -29.45 28.10
N ARG A 343 3.35 -29.40 29.43
CA ARG A 343 2.06 -29.34 30.14
C ARG A 343 1.55 -27.89 30.11
N PRO A 344 0.55 -27.54 29.28
CA PRO A 344 0.01 -26.17 29.22
C PRO A 344 -0.74 -25.80 30.50
N ARG A 345 -0.98 -26.78 31.39
CA ARG A 345 -1.70 -26.63 32.65
C ARG A 345 -0.95 -25.75 33.66
N ALA A 346 0.38 -25.65 33.58
CA ALA A 346 1.18 -24.70 34.37
C ALA A 346 0.95 -23.22 33.97
N MET A 347 0.34 -22.97 32.80
CA MET A 347 0.03 -21.61 32.30
C MET A 347 -1.31 -21.06 32.80
N ARG A 348 -2.17 -21.91 33.38
CA ARG A 348 -3.49 -21.49 33.92
C ARG A 348 -3.40 -21.03 35.38
N ASN A 349 -2.29 -21.31 36.05
CA ASN A 349 -2.01 -20.96 37.46
C ASN A 349 -0.94 -19.86 37.60
N VAL A 350 -0.76 -18.99 36.60
CA VAL A 350 0.15 -17.84 36.72
C VAL A 350 -0.43 -16.75 37.64
N ASP A 351 -1.74 -16.81 37.92
CA ASP A 351 -2.38 -15.96 38.92
C ASP A 351 -2.21 -16.48 40.36
N ALA A 352 -1.74 -17.72 40.57
CA ALA A 352 -1.94 -18.43 41.84
C ALA A 352 -0.73 -18.46 42.79
N PHE A 353 0.51 -18.16 42.36
CA PHE A 353 1.68 -18.23 43.25
C PHE A 353 2.75 -17.17 42.91
N SER A 354 2.56 -15.95 43.42
CA SER A 354 3.60 -15.15 44.12
C SER A 354 3.04 -13.74 44.42
N PRO A 355 2.90 -13.33 45.70
CA PRO A 355 2.50 -11.97 46.04
C PRO A 355 3.69 -11.04 45.80
N GLN A 356 3.71 -10.38 44.66
CA GLN A 356 4.67 -9.32 44.37
C GLN A 356 3.93 -8.17 43.68
N ARG A 357 4.17 -6.94 44.16
CA ARG A 357 3.40 -5.73 43.84
C ARG A 357 3.31 -5.50 42.31
N PRO A 358 2.15 -5.03 41.79
CA PRO A 358 2.03 -4.62 40.38
C PRO A 358 3.02 -3.51 40.07
N ILE A 359 3.51 -3.45 38.82
CA ILE A 359 4.33 -2.33 38.35
C ILE A 359 3.50 -1.06 38.60
N ARG A 360 4.07 -0.08 39.31
CA ARG A 360 3.38 1.19 39.53
C ARG A 360 3.10 1.80 38.16
N LEU A 361 1.85 2.21 37.92
CA LEU A 361 1.43 2.78 36.63
C LEU A 361 2.36 3.92 36.20
N ARG A 362 2.81 4.76 37.15
CA ARG A 362 3.81 5.82 36.93
C ARG A 362 5.11 5.29 36.32
N ASP A 363 5.70 4.25 36.89
CA ASP A 363 6.99 3.72 36.43
C ASP A 363 6.86 3.09 35.05
N TRP A 364 5.75 2.41 34.77
CA TRP A 364 5.44 1.87 33.45
C TRP A 364 5.22 2.98 32.42
N LEU A 365 4.47 4.03 32.77
CA LEU A 365 4.22 5.19 31.91
C LEU A 365 5.52 5.90 31.55
N ILE A 366 6.47 6.04 32.48
CA ILE A 366 7.81 6.59 32.21
C ILE A 366 8.51 5.76 31.13
N VAL A 367 8.56 4.43 31.28
CA VAL A 367 9.22 3.52 30.32
C VAL A 367 8.55 3.54 28.94
N THR A 368 7.27 3.88 28.83
CA THR A 368 6.57 3.98 27.55
C THR A 368 6.61 5.36 26.91
N LEU A 369 6.52 6.44 27.70
CA LEU A 369 6.42 7.82 27.20
C LEU A 369 7.81 8.42 26.93
N VAL A 370 8.82 8.09 27.74
CA VAL A 370 10.18 8.61 27.53
C VAL A 370 10.73 8.22 26.17
N PRO A 371 10.67 6.95 25.70
CA PRO A 371 11.11 6.61 24.35
C PRO A 371 10.35 7.37 23.26
N ALA A 372 9.04 7.60 23.42
CA ALA A 372 8.22 8.29 22.44
C ALA A 372 8.56 9.78 22.27
N LEU A 373 9.02 10.42 23.35
CA LEU A 373 9.45 11.82 23.32
C LEU A 373 10.94 11.95 22.99
N ALA A 374 11.78 11.10 23.57
CA ALA A 374 13.24 11.20 23.44
C ALA A 374 13.73 10.77 22.04
N THR A 375 13.16 9.73 21.45
CA THR A 375 13.59 9.22 20.13
C THR A 375 13.57 10.30 19.05
N PRO A 376 12.45 11.00 18.77
CA PRO A 376 12.41 12.00 17.70
C PRO A 376 13.33 13.20 17.99
N LEU A 377 13.50 13.58 19.26
CA LEU A 377 14.40 14.67 19.66
C LEU A 377 15.88 14.31 19.46
N VAL A 378 16.28 13.08 19.81
CA VAL A 378 17.64 12.59 19.58
C VAL A 378 17.93 12.45 18.10
N LEU A 379 16.98 11.89 17.33
CA LEU A 379 17.19 11.67 15.90
C LEU A 379 17.19 12.96 15.07
N ARG A 380 16.69 14.08 15.60
CA ARG A 380 16.81 15.39 14.96
C ARG A 380 18.27 15.77 14.69
N THR A 381 19.20 15.36 15.54
CA THR A 381 20.63 15.69 15.42
C THR A 381 21.47 14.61 14.75
N VAL A 382 20.89 13.44 14.44
CA VAL A 382 21.62 12.30 13.88
C VAL A 382 21.57 12.36 12.35
N PRO A 383 22.73 12.36 11.66
CA PRO A 383 22.75 12.27 10.21
C PRO A 383 22.13 10.95 9.73
N THR A 384 21.12 11.08 8.88
CA THR A 384 20.35 9.98 8.33
C THR A 384 20.48 10.02 6.81
N SER A 385 21.64 9.60 6.30
CA SER A 385 21.91 9.49 4.87
C SER A 385 22.75 8.26 4.54
N PHE A 386 22.64 7.19 5.33
CA PHE A 386 23.54 6.03 5.26
C PHE A 386 22.90 4.76 4.69
N LEU A 387 21.56 4.64 4.61
CA LEU A 387 20.89 3.59 3.81
C LEU A 387 20.44 4.08 2.42
N PRO A 388 20.64 3.30 1.35
CA PRO A 388 20.20 3.64 -0.01
C PRO A 388 18.69 3.36 -0.20
N ILE A 389 17.88 3.72 0.80
CA ILE A 389 16.42 3.62 0.79
C ILE A 389 15.87 4.91 1.35
N LEU A 390 14.95 5.56 0.64
CA LEU A 390 14.32 6.76 1.14
C LEU A 390 13.57 6.49 2.45
N LEU A 391 13.78 7.32 3.47
CA LEU A 391 13.26 7.14 4.84
C LEU A 391 13.72 5.87 5.58
N GLY A 392 14.48 4.98 4.92
CA GLY A 392 14.90 3.71 5.50
C GLY A 392 15.84 3.89 6.70
N ASP A 393 16.79 4.82 6.60
CA ASP A 393 17.69 5.14 7.72
C ASP A 393 16.97 5.75 8.92
N TYR A 394 16.05 6.69 8.68
CA TYR A 394 15.24 7.30 9.71
C TYR A 394 14.42 6.23 10.43
N LEU A 395 13.72 5.36 9.70
CA LEU A 395 12.92 4.29 10.29
C LEU A 395 13.80 3.28 11.03
N LEU A 396 14.94 2.86 10.47
CA LEU A 396 15.89 1.97 11.13
C LEU A 396 16.30 2.54 12.48
N LEU A 397 16.78 3.79 12.48
CA LEU A 397 17.24 4.46 13.69
C LEU A 397 16.09 4.72 14.67
N HIS A 398 14.90 5.04 14.18
CA HIS A 398 13.72 5.25 15.03
C HIS A 398 13.36 3.95 15.76
N PHE A 399 13.31 2.81 15.08
CA PHE A 399 13.13 1.52 15.74
C PHE A 399 14.28 1.21 16.71
N ALA A 400 15.54 1.38 16.28
CA ALA A 400 16.71 1.04 17.10
C ALA A 400 16.77 1.89 18.39
N VAL A 401 16.67 3.21 18.29
CA VAL A 401 16.77 4.15 19.42
C VAL A 401 15.55 4.03 20.34
N TYR A 402 14.33 3.95 19.78
CA TYR A 402 13.13 3.74 20.58
C TYR A 402 13.21 2.42 21.34
N GLY A 403 13.60 1.34 20.65
CA GLY A 403 13.79 0.03 21.25
C GLY A 403 14.87 0.01 22.34
N LEU A 404 15.99 0.70 22.13
CA LEU A 404 17.06 0.84 23.11
C LEU A 404 16.58 1.59 24.36
N PHE A 405 15.90 2.73 24.22
CA PHE A 405 15.32 3.43 25.38
C PHE A 405 14.31 2.57 26.13
N THR A 406 13.50 1.80 25.39
CA THR A 406 12.54 0.85 25.99
C THR A 406 13.27 -0.26 26.76
N ALA A 407 14.34 -0.82 26.20
CA ALA A 407 15.17 -1.84 26.83
C ALA A 407 15.89 -1.31 28.09
N LEU A 408 16.44 -0.10 28.03
CA LEU A 408 17.03 0.58 29.19
C LEU A 408 15.99 0.83 30.29
N GLY A 409 14.77 1.22 29.91
CA GLY A 409 13.65 1.35 30.83
C GLY A 409 13.26 0.03 31.49
N ILE A 410 13.26 -1.09 30.74
CA ILE A 410 13.07 -2.44 31.29
C ILE A 410 14.19 -2.77 32.29
N VAL A 411 15.46 -2.53 31.95
CA VAL A 411 16.60 -2.77 32.86
C VAL A 411 16.46 -1.94 34.15
N TRP A 412 16.03 -0.69 34.04
CA TRP A 412 15.75 0.17 35.19
C TRP A 412 14.62 -0.39 36.08
N LEU A 413 13.52 -0.88 35.49
CA LEU A 413 12.43 -1.53 36.24
C LEU A 413 12.90 -2.82 36.93
N VAL A 414 13.78 -3.61 36.29
CA VAL A 414 14.36 -4.83 36.86
C VAL A 414 15.28 -4.49 38.02
N ARG A 415 16.16 -3.49 37.87
CA ARG A 415 17.06 -3.02 38.95
C ARG A 415 16.29 -2.50 40.16
N ARG A 416 15.15 -1.85 39.95
CA ARG A 416 14.24 -1.42 41.02
C ARG A 416 13.39 -2.55 41.62
N ARG A 417 13.55 -3.79 41.15
CA ARG A 417 12.76 -4.97 41.55
C ARG A 417 11.25 -4.79 41.34
N VAL A 418 10.88 -3.94 40.38
CA VAL A 418 9.48 -3.66 40.00
C VAL A 418 9.02 -4.64 38.90
N LEU A 419 9.94 -5.05 38.03
CA LEU A 419 9.72 -6.04 36.98
C LEU A 419 10.64 -7.26 37.19
N VAL A 420 10.08 -8.46 37.03
CA VAL A 420 10.86 -9.70 36.98
C VAL A 420 10.69 -10.31 35.59
N LEU A 421 11.78 -10.33 34.82
CA LEU A 421 11.82 -11.03 33.55
C LEU A 421 11.91 -12.53 33.83
N HIS A 422 10.89 -13.26 33.43
CA HIS A 422 10.92 -14.71 33.51
C HIS A 422 11.60 -15.24 32.26
N ALA A 423 12.54 -16.19 32.41
CA ALA A 423 13.08 -16.90 31.26
C ALA A 423 11.94 -17.52 30.43
N PRO A 424 12.06 -17.57 29.09
CA PRO A 424 11.08 -18.23 28.25
C PRO A 424 10.85 -19.65 28.76
N ARG A 425 9.60 -19.99 29.09
CA ARG A 425 9.26 -21.31 29.66
C ARG A 425 9.11 -22.39 28.58
N ALA A 426 9.11 -22.01 27.31
CA ALA A 426 9.04 -22.96 26.20
C ALA A 426 10.43 -23.53 25.89
N PRO A 427 10.53 -24.84 25.60
CA PRO A 427 11.76 -25.40 25.06
C PRO A 427 12.17 -24.67 23.78
N ALA A 428 13.48 -24.60 23.50
CA ALA A 428 14.02 -23.90 22.33
C ALA A 428 13.34 -24.35 21.03
N LEU A 429 13.07 -25.66 20.89
CA LEU A 429 12.35 -26.22 19.75
C LEU A 429 10.93 -25.65 19.61
N ALA A 430 10.16 -25.49 20.69
CA ALA A 430 8.82 -24.91 20.62
C ALA A 430 8.85 -23.41 20.26
N THR A 431 9.88 -22.70 20.73
CA THR A 431 10.11 -21.31 20.33
C THR A 431 10.46 -21.22 18.85
N LEU A 432 11.35 -22.10 18.35
CA LEU A 432 11.73 -22.15 16.95
C LEU A 432 10.54 -22.50 16.04
N VAL A 433 9.81 -23.58 16.35
CA VAL A 433 8.61 -23.98 15.59
C VAL A 433 7.56 -22.87 15.59
N GLY A 434 7.34 -22.23 16.74
CA GLY A 434 6.44 -21.09 16.83
C GLY A 434 6.89 -19.89 16.00
N ALA A 435 8.18 -19.57 16.02
CA ALA A 435 8.75 -18.46 15.24
C ALA A 435 8.61 -18.73 13.74
N THR A 436 8.98 -19.93 13.29
CA THR A 436 8.86 -20.36 11.89
C THR A 436 7.41 -20.37 11.44
N ALA A 437 6.47 -20.87 12.25
CA ALA A 437 5.06 -20.90 11.90
C ALA A 437 4.46 -19.50 11.76
N VAL A 438 4.76 -18.58 12.69
CA VAL A 438 4.27 -17.20 12.61
C VAL A 438 4.91 -16.45 11.46
N LEU A 439 6.22 -16.63 11.24
CA LEU A 439 6.91 -16.03 10.11
C LEU A 439 6.34 -16.52 8.78
N ALA A 440 6.21 -17.85 8.60
CA ALA A 440 5.63 -18.45 7.40
C ALA A 440 4.19 -18.00 7.17
N TRP A 441 3.37 -17.88 8.22
CA TRP A 441 2.02 -17.35 8.09
C TRP A 441 2.02 -15.87 7.68
N SER A 442 2.91 -15.06 8.25
CA SER A 442 3.05 -13.65 7.94
C SER A 442 3.54 -13.42 6.50
N THR A 443 4.48 -14.24 6.02
CA THR A 443 5.02 -14.11 4.66
C THR A 443 4.09 -14.71 3.60
N LEU A 444 3.52 -15.90 3.85
CA LEU A 444 2.71 -16.59 2.85
C LEU A 444 1.25 -16.12 2.86
N ALA A 445 0.59 -16.16 4.01
CA ALA A 445 -0.85 -15.91 4.08
C ALA A 445 -1.19 -14.42 3.98
N ILE A 446 -0.32 -13.53 4.47
CA ILE A 446 -0.48 -12.07 4.33
C ILE A 446 0.34 -11.54 3.16
N GLY A 447 1.62 -11.91 3.08
CA GLY A 447 2.52 -11.37 2.06
C GLY A 447 2.12 -11.70 0.63
N VAL A 448 1.65 -12.92 0.31
CA VAL A 448 1.26 -13.27 -1.07
C VAL A 448 0.04 -12.47 -1.56
N PRO A 449 -1.06 -12.35 -0.80
CA PRO A 449 -2.15 -11.44 -1.17
C PRO A 449 -1.72 -9.98 -1.36
N VAL A 450 -0.89 -9.47 -0.45
CA VAL A 450 -0.39 -8.10 -0.54
C VAL A 450 0.46 -7.92 -1.79
N ASP A 451 1.40 -8.82 -2.05
CA ASP A 451 2.25 -8.83 -3.26
C ASP A 451 1.43 -8.84 -4.55
N ARG A 452 0.30 -9.55 -4.56
CA ARG A 452 -0.51 -9.75 -5.75
C ARG A 452 -1.49 -8.61 -6.04
N TYR A 453 -2.06 -7.99 -5.01
CA TYR A 453 -3.21 -7.10 -5.15
C TYR A 453 -3.03 -5.69 -4.58
N LEU A 454 -1.97 -5.44 -3.81
CA LEU A 454 -1.74 -4.17 -3.12
C LEU A 454 -0.37 -3.57 -3.45
N PHE A 455 0.72 -4.20 -2.98
CA PHE A 455 2.09 -3.66 -3.08
C PHE A 455 3.08 -4.78 -3.33
N ASN A 456 4.12 -4.52 -4.12
CA ASN A 456 5.22 -5.46 -4.28
C ASN A 456 5.88 -5.79 -2.94
N LEU A 457 5.96 -7.09 -2.63
CA LEU A 457 6.75 -7.64 -1.53
C LEU A 457 7.83 -8.60 -2.03
N THR A 458 7.99 -8.74 -3.34
CA THR A 458 9.09 -9.52 -3.91
C THR A 458 10.35 -8.66 -3.97
N PRO A 459 11.43 -9.00 -3.24
CA PRO A 459 12.63 -8.17 -3.20
C PRO A 459 13.35 -8.17 -4.55
N ALA A 460 13.52 -6.98 -5.14
CA ALA A 460 14.39 -6.80 -6.29
C ALA A 460 15.88 -7.04 -5.91
N ALA A 461 16.75 -7.12 -6.93
CA ALA A 461 18.19 -7.26 -6.73
C ALA A 461 18.73 -6.17 -5.77
N GLY A 462 19.60 -6.56 -4.84
CA GLY A 462 20.19 -5.63 -3.85
C GLY A 462 19.31 -5.29 -2.63
N ARG A 463 18.05 -5.75 -2.56
CA ARG A 463 17.18 -5.48 -1.40
C ARG A 463 17.47 -6.35 -0.17
N VAL A 464 18.03 -7.56 -0.34
CA VAL A 464 18.27 -8.50 0.76
C VAL A 464 19.20 -7.93 1.85
N PRO A 465 20.35 -7.29 1.53
CA PRO A 465 21.18 -6.63 2.54
C PRO A 465 20.43 -5.52 3.31
N LEU A 466 19.52 -4.82 2.64
CA LEU A 466 18.73 -3.75 3.24
C LEU A 466 17.68 -4.29 4.21
N ILE A 467 17.05 -5.42 3.86
CA ILE A 467 16.18 -6.16 4.78
C ILE A 467 16.96 -6.57 6.03
N ALA A 468 18.17 -7.11 5.87
CA ALA A 468 19.03 -7.48 7.00
C ALA A 468 19.42 -6.27 7.88
N ALA A 469 19.75 -5.14 7.28
CA ALA A 469 20.03 -3.90 8.01
C ALA A 469 18.79 -3.41 8.80
N MET A 470 17.62 -3.35 8.15
CA MET A 470 16.36 -2.98 8.80
C MET A 470 15.96 -3.94 9.92
N LEU A 471 16.30 -5.23 9.79
CA LEU A 471 16.03 -6.24 10.80
C LEU A 471 16.72 -5.91 12.12
N VAL A 472 17.92 -5.32 12.10
CA VAL A 472 18.63 -4.93 13.33
C VAL A 472 17.79 -3.93 14.14
N GLY A 473 17.36 -2.83 13.52
CA GLY A 473 16.58 -1.80 14.20
C GLY A 473 15.22 -2.31 14.66
N THR A 474 14.48 -2.96 13.76
CA THR A 474 13.14 -3.48 14.06
C THR A 474 13.18 -4.56 15.15
N LEU A 475 14.18 -5.44 15.17
CA LEU A 475 14.31 -6.50 16.17
C LEU A 475 14.56 -5.92 17.57
N ILE A 476 15.39 -4.88 17.71
CA ILE A 476 15.64 -4.21 19.00
C ILE A 476 14.32 -3.71 19.58
N TRP A 477 13.49 -3.05 18.77
CA TRP A 477 12.20 -2.53 19.21
C TRP A 477 11.19 -3.63 19.53
N PHE A 478 10.93 -4.55 18.59
CA PHE A 478 9.93 -5.59 18.79
C PHE A 478 10.29 -6.54 19.93
N ALA A 479 11.58 -6.82 20.14
CA ALA A 479 12.02 -7.58 21.31
C ALA A 479 11.70 -6.82 22.60
N ALA A 480 12.12 -5.55 22.71
CA ALA A 480 11.87 -4.74 23.91
C ALA A 480 10.36 -4.59 24.19
N ASP A 481 9.55 -4.32 23.16
CA ASP A 481 8.11 -4.13 23.27
C ASP A 481 7.37 -5.42 23.66
N GLU A 482 7.69 -6.57 23.06
CA GLU A 482 7.05 -7.84 23.44
C GLU A 482 7.40 -8.21 24.90
N TRP A 483 8.63 -7.95 25.36
CA TRP A 483 8.98 -8.15 26.78
C TRP A 483 8.26 -7.16 27.71
N LEU A 484 8.09 -5.90 27.31
CA LEU A 484 7.39 -4.89 28.09
C LEU A 484 5.87 -5.17 28.18
N THR A 485 5.27 -5.70 27.13
CA THR A 485 3.80 -5.84 27.01
C THR A 485 3.28 -7.23 27.35
N ARG A 486 4.11 -8.28 27.29
CA ARG A 486 3.72 -9.68 27.59
C ARG A 486 4.04 -10.12 29.02
N ASN A 487 4.52 -9.21 29.86
CA ASN A 487 4.71 -9.52 31.27
C ASN A 487 3.35 -9.62 31.99
N ALA A 488 3.26 -10.51 32.99
CA ALA A 488 2.00 -10.79 33.71
C ALA A 488 1.44 -9.58 34.48
N ARG A 489 2.22 -8.51 34.66
CA ARG A 489 1.88 -7.30 35.41
C ARG A 489 1.63 -6.09 34.52
N ALA A 490 1.68 -6.24 33.20
CA ALA A 490 1.44 -5.16 32.25
C ALA A 490 -0.05 -4.82 32.23
N PRO A 491 -0.43 -3.53 32.09
CA PRO A 491 -1.81 -3.15 31.87
C PRO A 491 -2.43 -3.94 30.70
N ARG A 492 -3.73 -4.27 30.77
CA ARG A 492 -4.42 -5.00 29.69
C ARG A 492 -4.39 -4.27 28.34
N TRP A 493 -4.23 -2.95 28.39
CA TRP A 493 -4.11 -2.03 27.25
C TRP A 493 -2.65 -1.69 26.92
N ALA A 494 -1.66 -2.32 27.56
CA ALA A 494 -0.23 -2.05 27.36
C ALA A 494 0.16 -2.15 25.88
N TYR A 495 -0.26 -3.22 25.20
CA TYR A 495 0.09 -3.45 23.80
C TYR A 495 -0.44 -2.36 22.86
N PRO A 496 -1.75 -2.04 22.80
CA PRO A 496 -2.22 -0.95 21.94
C PRO A 496 -1.63 0.41 22.35
N PHE A 497 -1.35 0.64 23.63
CA PHE A 497 -0.77 1.90 24.08
C PHE A 497 0.68 2.10 23.66
N THR A 498 1.54 1.06 23.71
CA THR A 498 2.92 1.21 23.22
C THR A 498 2.97 1.44 21.72
N LYS A 499 2.03 0.86 20.95
CA LYS A 499 1.88 1.15 19.52
C LYS A 499 1.40 2.57 19.28
N ALA A 500 0.44 3.06 20.05
CA ALA A 500 0.02 4.46 19.99
C ALA A 500 1.19 5.42 20.31
N CYS A 501 1.98 5.12 21.33
CA CYS A 501 3.18 5.90 21.67
C CYS A 501 4.21 5.90 20.52
N PHE A 502 4.42 4.77 19.86
CA PHE A 502 5.31 4.70 18.69
C PHE A 502 4.78 5.53 17.51
N ILE A 503 3.47 5.48 17.23
CA ILE A 503 2.85 6.32 16.19
C ILE A 503 2.97 7.81 16.53
N VAL A 504 2.71 8.19 17.78
CA VAL A 504 2.88 9.57 18.25
C VAL A 504 4.35 10.01 18.12
N SER A 505 5.30 9.14 18.43
CA SER A 505 6.74 9.38 18.24
C SER A 505 7.10 9.68 16.78
N LEU A 506 6.53 8.92 15.82
CA LEU A 506 6.68 9.20 14.39
C LEU A 506 5.98 10.51 14.00
N ALA A 507 4.80 10.82 14.55
CA ALA A 507 4.11 12.07 14.27
C ALA A 507 4.88 13.30 14.79
N ILE A 508 5.48 13.21 15.99
CA ILE A 508 6.38 14.23 16.52
C ILE A 508 7.60 14.39 15.61
N ALA A 509 8.19 13.29 15.14
CA ALA A 509 9.30 13.34 14.19
C ALA A 509 8.95 14.13 12.92
N VAL A 510 7.80 13.82 12.31
CA VAL A 510 7.30 14.56 11.14
C VAL A 510 7.11 16.03 11.46
N GLY A 511 6.56 16.37 12.63
CA GLY A 511 6.40 17.76 13.06
C GLY A 511 7.73 18.51 13.24
N LEU A 512 8.83 17.80 13.52
CA LEU A 512 10.16 18.39 13.69
C LEU A 512 10.93 18.55 12.38
N ASP A 513 10.64 17.74 11.36
CA ASP A 513 11.32 17.71 10.06
C ASP A 513 10.32 17.35 8.94
N LEU A 514 9.39 18.27 8.69
CA LEU A 514 8.28 18.05 7.76
C LEU A 514 8.78 17.84 6.33
N GLU A 515 9.75 18.64 5.87
CA GLU A 515 10.27 18.58 4.50
C GLU A 515 10.79 17.20 4.14
N ARG A 516 11.51 16.56 5.07
CA ARG A 516 12.12 15.27 4.83
C ARG A 516 11.19 14.10 5.15
N LEU A 517 10.37 14.22 6.19
CA LEU A 517 9.58 13.10 6.72
C LEU A 517 8.10 13.16 6.31
N PHE A 518 7.67 14.13 5.49
CA PHE A 518 6.27 14.27 5.05
C PHE A 518 5.65 12.96 4.55
N PHE A 519 6.37 12.17 3.76
CA PHE A 519 5.87 10.89 3.25
C PHE A 519 5.47 9.88 4.34
N LEU A 520 6.04 10.01 5.55
CA LEU A 520 5.67 9.16 6.68
C LEU A 520 4.21 9.37 7.12
N VAL A 521 3.63 10.55 6.87
CA VAL A 521 2.21 10.85 7.14
C VAL A 521 1.29 9.87 6.40
N ILE A 522 1.60 9.58 5.14
CA ILE A 522 0.81 8.66 4.30
C ILE A 522 0.93 7.22 4.79
N ILE A 523 2.07 6.86 5.40
CA ILE A 523 2.40 5.49 5.79
C ILE A 523 1.97 5.17 7.23
N ILE A 524 1.80 6.17 8.10
CA ILE A 524 1.32 6.00 9.49
C ILE A 524 0.03 5.17 9.58
N PRO A 525 -1.02 5.40 8.78
CA PRO A 525 -2.22 4.56 8.77
C PRO A 525 -1.92 3.09 8.44
N ALA A 526 -1.03 2.83 7.47
CA ALA A 526 -0.61 1.47 7.12
C ALA A 526 0.14 0.81 8.29
N ILE A 527 1.08 1.52 8.93
CA ILE A 527 1.80 1.05 10.13
C ILE A 527 0.81 0.70 11.26
N LEU A 528 -0.22 1.53 11.48
CA LEU A 528 -1.27 1.27 12.47
C LEU A 528 -2.02 -0.03 12.18
N VAL A 529 -2.43 -0.24 10.92
CA VAL A 529 -3.09 -1.49 10.48
C VAL A 529 -2.17 -2.70 10.71
N LEU A 530 -0.90 -2.59 10.34
CA LEU A 530 0.09 -3.64 10.58
C LEU A 530 0.26 -3.92 12.08
N PHE A 531 0.32 -2.90 12.95
CA PHE A 531 0.39 -3.07 14.39
C PHE A 531 -0.85 -3.75 14.99
N ILE A 532 -2.03 -3.50 14.44
CA ILE A 532 -3.26 -4.19 14.85
C ILE A 532 -3.18 -5.68 14.46
N ILE A 533 -2.89 -5.97 13.19
CA ILE A 533 -2.84 -7.33 12.64
C ILE A 533 -1.75 -8.15 13.33
N TYR A 534 -0.51 -7.67 13.28
CA TYR A 534 0.63 -8.35 13.89
C TYR A 534 0.52 -8.39 15.42
N GLY A 535 -0.16 -7.44 16.04
CA GLY A 535 -0.45 -7.49 17.48
C GLY A 535 -1.40 -8.59 17.91
N LEU A 536 -2.40 -8.90 17.08
CA LEU A 536 -3.25 -10.07 17.27
C LEU A 536 -2.43 -11.36 17.12
N PHE A 537 -1.58 -11.44 16.10
CA PHE A 537 -0.70 -12.59 15.86
C PHE A 537 0.25 -12.80 17.03
N SER A 538 0.87 -11.72 17.51
CA SER A 538 1.72 -11.74 18.70
C SER A 538 1.01 -12.30 19.93
N ARG A 539 -0.24 -11.84 20.17
CA ARG A 539 -1.03 -12.29 21.31
C ARG A 539 -1.37 -13.77 21.22
N TRP A 540 -1.73 -14.25 20.04
CA TRP A 540 -2.09 -15.66 19.83
C TRP A 540 -0.88 -16.57 19.88
N SER A 541 0.24 -16.14 19.27
CA SER A 541 1.53 -16.83 19.32
C SER A 541 2.05 -16.94 20.75
N PHE A 542 2.11 -15.84 21.50
CA PHE A 542 2.53 -15.85 22.90
C PHE A 542 1.69 -16.80 23.76
N ARG A 543 0.37 -16.86 23.52
CA ARG A 543 -0.52 -17.79 24.23
C ARG A 543 -0.31 -19.25 23.83
N ALA A 544 0.22 -19.52 22.63
CA ALA A 544 0.51 -20.86 22.14
C ALA A 544 1.89 -21.35 22.61
N THR A 545 2.90 -20.47 22.62
CA THR A 545 4.30 -20.81 22.87
C THR A 545 4.76 -20.47 24.29
N GLY A 546 4.15 -19.49 24.95
CA GLY A 546 4.63 -18.97 26.24
C GLY A 546 5.94 -18.17 26.14
N SER A 547 6.35 -17.77 24.92
CA SER A 547 7.57 -17.03 24.65
C SER A 547 7.27 -15.76 23.83
N PRO A 548 7.88 -14.60 24.14
CA PRO A 548 7.74 -13.39 23.33
C PRO A 548 8.54 -13.45 22.02
N TRP A 549 9.60 -14.25 21.97
CA TRP A 549 10.54 -14.34 20.84
C TRP A 549 9.91 -14.66 19.48
N PRO A 550 9.00 -15.64 19.35
CA PRO A 550 8.37 -15.95 18.08
C PRO A 550 7.69 -14.75 17.42
N SER A 551 7.07 -13.91 18.25
CA SER A 551 6.31 -12.75 17.80
C SER A 551 7.24 -11.57 17.55
N ALA A 552 8.23 -11.35 18.43
CA ALA A 552 9.23 -10.31 18.26
C ALA A 552 9.99 -10.49 16.94
N PHE A 553 10.46 -11.71 16.66
CA PHE A 553 11.20 -12.02 15.45
C PHE A 553 10.33 -11.93 14.19
N ALA A 554 9.15 -12.56 14.19
CA ALA A 554 8.28 -12.53 13.01
C ALA A 554 7.83 -11.11 12.64
N ASN A 555 7.46 -10.29 13.63
CA ASN A 555 7.08 -8.90 13.38
C ASN A 555 8.27 -8.05 12.92
N ALA A 556 9.45 -8.24 13.52
CA ALA A 556 10.66 -7.56 13.07
C ALA A 556 10.99 -7.90 11.61
N CYS A 557 10.94 -9.17 11.23
CA CYS A 557 11.11 -9.60 9.84
C CYS A 557 10.06 -8.98 8.92
N ALA A 558 8.77 -9.00 9.29
CA ALA A 558 7.70 -8.46 8.46
C ALA A 558 7.85 -6.95 8.21
N PHE A 559 8.19 -6.17 9.25
CA PHE A 559 8.42 -4.73 9.12
C PHE A 559 9.71 -4.41 8.37
N ALA A 560 10.81 -5.12 8.67
CA ALA A 560 12.07 -4.95 7.96
C ALA A 560 11.91 -5.23 6.46
N TRP A 561 11.17 -6.30 6.13
CA TRP A 561 10.85 -6.66 4.76
C TRP A 561 9.98 -5.62 4.07
N GLY A 562 8.85 -5.24 4.67
CA GLY A 562 7.94 -4.25 4.10
C GLY A 562 8.63 -2.91 3.86
N ILE A 563 9.40 -2.41 4.82
CA ILE A 563 10.13 -1.15 4.66
C ILE A 563 11.20 -1.27 3.57
N ALA A 564 12.03 -2.30 3.63
CA ALA A 564 13.16 -2.42 2.69
C ALA A 564 12.73 -2.71 1.25
N VAL A 565 11.56 -3.32 1.02
CA VAL A 565 11.07 -3.68 -0.33
C VAL A 565 10.15 -2.59 -0.91
N THR A 566 9.30 -1.96 -0.10
CA THR A 566 8.30 -1.01 -0.60
C THR A 566 8.86 0.41 -0.78
N PHE A 567 9.80 0.85 0.06
CA PHE A 567 10.35 2.19 -0.06
C PHE A 567 11.35 2.31 -1.21
N PRO A 568 11.43 3.46 -1.88
CA PRO A 568 12.28 3.61 -3.06
C PRO A 568 13.76 3.43 -2.72
N ALA A 569 14.45 2.59 -3.49
CA ALA A 569 15.91 2.52 -3.46
C ALA A 569 16.48 3.68 -4.27
N ILE A 570 17.53 4.31 -3.76
CA ILE A 570 18.19 5.46 -4.37
C ILE A 570 19.66 5.13 -4.65
N SER A 571 20.19 5.59 -5.78
CA SER A 571 21.62 5.48 -6.06
C SER A 571 22.35 6.55 -5.25
N ARG A 572 23.58 6.24 -4.83
CA ARG A 572 24.47 7.23 -4.23
C ARG A 572 25.57 7.62 -5.19
#